data_AF-A0A0F6SDM3-F1
#
_entry.id   AF-A0A0F6SDM3-F1
#
_cell.length_a   1.000
_cell.length_b   1.000
_cell.length_c   1.000
_cell.angle_alpha   90.00
_cell.angle_beta   90.00
_cell.angle_gamma   90.00
#
_symmetry.space_group_name_H-M   'P 1'
#
loop_
_entity.id
_entity.type
_entity.pdbx_description
1 polymer ?
#
loop_
_entity_poly.entity_id
_entity_poly.type
_entity_poly.pdbx_seq_one_letter_code
_entity_poly.pdbx_strand_id
1 'polypeptide(L)'
;MPESPRDEIIFSPASPTPKEALDRKRELLASVLPSALPSVLGLEPSAAAGIVMGSLPRIAKHRAAMGAQFGEDGLAIVDDLLVVAHAAVQADVELTASDSASDMAEPFAELAQDHKLLLTDCDSLANRKLLDPARVDLGRPVQGYRTVINSTLVLVALLRESWATLRSKTPLTVEDIDRAERRATGLLHRLNAREQGSTRLPAADMRSRALGLLVKTYGEARRMLTYVRWWEGDADSIAPSLWSGRRRSSSGRGTDTPPAGEDTQPATPVVPVVPIPTPGPIGDGPFTE
;
A
#
# COMPACT_ATOMS: atom_id res chain seq x y z
N MET A 1 -40.69 -38.20 -2.74
CA MET A 1 -39.44 -37.47 -2.39
C MET A 1 -39.85 -36.07 -2.01
N PRO A 2 -39.72 -35.65 -0.74
CA PRO A 2 -39.98 -34.26 -0.39
C PRO A 2 -38.76 -33.42 -0.77
N GLU A 3 -39.00 -32.37 -1.55
CA GLU A 3 -38.00 -31.38 -1.91
C GLU A 3 -37.42 -30.71 -0.66
N SER A 4 -36.10 -30.70 -0.58
CA SER A 4 -35.34 -30.02 0.47
C SER A 4 -35.56 -28.50 0.32
N PRO A 5 -35.93 -27.78 1.39
CA PRO A 5 -36.10 -26.34 1.31
C PRO A 5 -34.72 -25.73 1.02
N ARG A 6 -34.63 -25.04 -0.12
CA ARG A 6 -33.47 -24.23 -0.46
C ARG A 6 -33.32 -23.20 0.65
N ASP A 7 -32.18 -23.24 1.35
CA ASP A 7 -31.74 -22.16 2.24
C ASP A 7 -31.77 -20.86 1.45
N GLU A 8 -32.87 -20.12 1.55
CA GLU A 8 -32.93 -18.73 1.16
C GLU A 8 -31.92 -17.99 2.04
N ILE A 9 -30.79 -17.65 1.44
CA ILE A 9 -29.83 -16.75 2.03
C ILE A 9 -30.59 -15.45 2.30
N ILE A 10 -30.95 -15.22 3.56
CA ILE A 10 -31.53 -13.98 4.04
C ILE A 10 -30.42 -12.91 4.01
N PHE A 11 -30.02 -12.46 2.81
CA PHE A 11 -29.52 -11.10 2.67
C PHE A 11 -30.74 -10.21 2.69
N SER A 12 -31.14 -9.81 3.90
CA SER A 12 -32.22 -8.86 4.11
C SER A 12 -31.96 -7.60 3.25
N PRO A 13 -32.98 -7.07 2.53
CA PRO A 13 -32.89 -5.84 1.73
C PRO A 13 -32.56 -4.57 2.54
N ALA A 14 -32.27 -4.70 3.84
CA ALA A 14 -31.90 -3.64 4.76
C ALA A 14 -30.38 -3.56 5.08
N SER A 15 -29.53 -4.24 4.30
CA SER A 15 -28.07 -4.14 4.49
C SER A 15 -27.58 -2.75 4.01
N PRO A 16 -26.87 -1.97 4.84
CA PRO A 16 -26.47 -0.62 4.47
C PRO A 16 -25.53 -0.64 3.27
N THR A 17 -25.70 0.33 2.38
CA THR A 17 -24.73 0.57 1.31
C THR A 17 -23.35 0.88 1.90
N PRO A 18 -22.24 0.67 1.15
CA PRO A 18 -20.90 1.03 1.63
C PRO A 18 -20.79 2.46 2.17
N LYS A 19 -21.44 3.41 1.50
CA LYS A 19 -21.54 4.80 1.93
C LYS A 19 -22.23 4.95 3.29
N GLU A 20 -23.44 4.43 3.42
CA GLU A 20 -24.19 4.47 4.68
C GLU A 20 -23.45 3.78 5.84
N ALA A 21 -22.74 2.69 5.54
CA ALA A 21 -21.96 1.97 6.53
C ALA A 21 -20.79 2.82 7.06
N LEU A 22 -20.07 3.51 6.17
CA LEU A 22 -19.02 4.45 6.60
C LEU A 22 -19.62 5.61 7.39
N ASP A 23 -20.72 6.21 6.90
CA ASP A 23 -21.38 7.34 7.57
C ASP A 23 -21.80 6.99 9.01
N ARG A 24 -22.34 5.79 9.24
CA ARG A 24 -22.66 5.26 10.58
C ARG A 24 -21.44 5.12 11.49
N LYS A 25 -20.25 4.94 10.93
CA LYS A 25 -19.01 4.72 11.69
C LYS A 25 -18.15 5.97 11.81
N ARG A 26 -18.44 7.06 11.09
CA ARG A 26 -17.60 8.27 11.07
C ARG A 26 -17.33 8.85 12.46
N GLU A 27 -18.33 8.97 13.31
CA GLU A 27 -18.16 9.51 14.67
C GLU A 27 -17.30 8.60 15.56
N LEU A 28 -17.53 7.28 15.49
CA LEU A 28 -16.70 6.29 16.16
C LEU A 28 -15.25 6.35 15.66
N LEU A 29 -15.05 6.36 14.35
CA LEU A 29 -13.73 6.40 13.73
C LEU A 29 -12.98 7.68 14.08
N ALA A 30 -13.67 8.82 14.17
CA ALA A 30 -13.08 10.10 14.55
C ALA A 30 -12.65 10.12 16.04
N SER A 31 -13.37 9.44 16.92
CA SER A 31 -13.11 9.42 18.37
C SER A 31 -12.07 8.37 18.80
N VAL A 32 -11.90 7.28 18.05
CA VAL A 32 -10.92 6.23 18.37
C VAL A 32 -9.50 6.77 18.18
N LEU A 33 -8.61 6.59 19.16
CA LEU A 33 -7.20 6.94 18.95
C LEU A 33 -6.55 5.96 17.94
N PRO A 34 -5.72 6.42 16.98
CA PRO A 34 -5.05 5.54 16.02
C PRO A 34 -4.25 4.41 16.68
N SER A 35 -3.66 4.66 17.85
CA SER A 35 -2.92 3.68 18.65
C SER A 35 -3.78 2.57 19.27
N ALA A 36 -5.10 2.77 19.36
CA ALA A 36 -6.04 1.79 19.88
C ALA A 36 -6.49 0.77 18.81
N LEU A 37 -6.10 0.97 17.55
CA LEU A 37 -6.38 0.05 16.46
C LEU A 37 -5.15 -0.79 16.10
N PRO A 38 -5.35 -2.05 15.68
CA PRO A 38 -4.25 -2.89 15.21
C PRO A 38 -3.51 -2.25 14.04
N SER A 39 -2.20 -2.51 13.95
CA SER A 39 -1.45 -2.15 12.74
C SER A 39 -1.97 -2.96 11.55
N VAL A 40 -2.30 -2.26 10.47
CA VAL A 40 -2.89 -2.84 9.25
C VAL A 40 -1.90 -2.89 8.09
N LEU A 41 -0.59 -2.86 8.39
CA LEU A 41 0.47 -2.85 7.40
C LEU A 41 0.34 -4.02 6.41
N GLY A 42 0.24 -3.69 5.13
CA GLY A 42 0.18 -4.66 4.04
C GLY A 42 -1.16 -5.37 3.85
N LEU A 43 -2.23 -4.91 4.51
CA LEU A 43 -3.58 -5.41 4.30
C LEU A 43 -4.34 -4.50 3.31
N GLU A 44 -4.96 -5.11 2.30
CA GLU A 44 -5.80 -4.41 1.32
C GLU A 44 -7.28 -4.42 1.76
N PRO A 45 -7.96 -3.26 1.86
CA PRO A 45 -9.33 -3.16 2.36
C PRO A 45 -10.33 -4.06 1.63
N SER A 46 -10.28 -4.07 0.30
CA SER A 46 -11.19 -4.89 -0.52
C SER A 46 -10.96 -6.38 -0.32
N ALA A 47 -9.70 -6.81 -0.20
CA ALA A 47 -9.37 -8.21 0.05
C ALA A 47 -9.79 -8.64 1.46
N ALA A 48 -9.53 -7.80 2.48
CA ALA A 48 -9.94 -8.06 3.85
C ALA A 48 -11.47 -8.12 3.99
N ALA A 49 -12.18 -7.14 3.42
CA ALA A 49 -13.63 -7.11 3.42
C ALA A 49 -14.22 -8.32 2.68
N GLY A 50 -13.61 -8.76 1.57
CA GLY A 50 -14.02 -9.97 0.86
C GLY A 50 -13.93 -11.25 1.72
N ILE A 51 -12.88 -11.38 2.51
CA ILE A 51 -12.75 -12.50 3.47
C ILE A 51 -13.85 -12.45 4.53
N VAL A 52 -14.10 -11.28 5.13
CA VAL A 52 -15.14 -11.11 6.15
C VAL A 52 -16.52 -11.41 5.58
N MET A 53 -16.89 -10.77 4.46
CA MET A 53 -18.19 -10.95 3.81
C MET A 53 -18.41 -12.41 3.37
N GLY A 54 -17.39 -13.07 2.84
CA GLY A 54 -17.46 -14.49 2.48
C GLY A 54 -17.57 -15.43 3.70
N SER A 55 -17.16 -14.99 4.88
CA SER A 55 -17.26 -15.76 6.12
C SER A 55 -18.59 -15.56 6.85
N LEU A 56 -19.28 -14.43 6.60
CA LEU A 56 -20.52 -14.06 7.30
C LEU A 56 -21.58 -15.17 7.32
N PRO A 57 -21.93 -15.84 6.21
CA PRO A 57 -22.96 -16.89 6.24
C PRO A 57 -22.58 -18.08 7.12
N ARG A 58 -21.27 -18.38 7.25
CA ARG A 58 -20.80 -19.47 8.11
C ARG A 58 -20.76 -19.03 9.57
N ILE A 59 -20.28 -17.81 9.85
CA ILE A 59 -20.27 -17.22 11.20
C ILE A 59 -21.70 -17.09 11.75
N ALA A 60 -22.67 -16.69 10.92
CA ALA A 60 -24.07 -16.51 11.30
C ALA A 60 -24.72 -17.79 11.86
N LYS A 61 -24.30 -18.98 11.37
CA LYS A 61 -24.77 -20.28 11.90
C LYS A 61 -24.44 -20.48 13.38
N HIS A 62 -23.42 -19.78 13.89
CA HIS A 62 -22.98 -19.86 15.28
C HIS A 62 -23.41 -18.65 16.11
N ARG A 63 -24.22 -17.74 15.56
CA ARG A 63 -24.69 -16.53 16.23
C ARG A 63 -25.37 -16.84 17.56
N ALA A 64 -26.28 -17.82 17.59
CA ALA A 64 -27.00 -18.19 18.81
C ALA A 64 -26.06 -18.69 19.93
N ALA A 65 -25.07 -19.52 19.58
CA ALA A 65 -24.10 -20.04 20.55
C ALA A 65 -23.13 -18.94 21.03
N MET A 66 -22.71 -18.03 20.15
CA MET A 66 -21.94 -16.84 20.55
C MET A 66 -22.77 -15.93 21.48
N GLY A 67 -24.05 -15.72 21.20
CA GLY A 67 -24.94 -14.93 22.08
C GLY A 67 -25.16 -15.57 23.45
N ALA A 68 -25.30 -16.90 23.51
CA ALA A 68 -25.42 -17.61 24.79
C ALA A 68 -24.18 -17.44 25.68
N GLN A 69 -22.99 -17.35 25.07
CA GLN A 69 -21.72 -17.27 25.81
C GLN A 69 -21.27 -15.83 26.11
N PHE A 70 -21.50 -14.89 25.19
CA PHE A 70 -20.95 -13.54 25.23
C PHE A 70 -22.03 -12.44 25.37
N GLY A 71 -23.30 -12.84 25.46
CA GLY A 71 -24.43 -11.91 25.61
C GLY A 71 -24.63 -10.98 24.41
N GLU A 72 -25.37 -9.91 24.65
CA GLU A 72 -25.72 -8.91 23.63
C GLU A 72 -24.49 -8.18 23.08
N ASP A 73 -23.47 -7.92 23.90
CA ASP A 73 -22.24 -7.26 23.46
C ASP A 73 -21.48 -8.10 22.42
N GLY A 74 -21.43 -9.43 22.62
CA GLY A 74 -20.85 -10.35 21.64
C GLY A 74 -21.66 -10.45 20.35
N LEU A 75 -22.99 -10.42 20.46
CA LEU A 75 -23.88 -10.38 19.29
C LEU A 75 -23.70 -9.09 18.48
N ALA A 76 -23.58 -7.95 19.16
CA ALA A 76 -23.35 -6.66 18.52
C ALA A 76 -22.07 -6.68 17.65
N ILE A 77 -21.00 -7.32 18.10
CA ILE A 77 -19.76 -7.47 17.31
C ILE A 77 -20.01 -8.29 16.03
N VAL A 78 -20.76 -9.40 16.13
CA VAL A 78 -21.07 -10.27 14.98
C VAL A 78 -21.96 -9.55 13.98
N ASP A 79 -22.98 -8.85 14.47
CA ASP A 79 -23.94 -8.12 13.64
C ASP A 79 -23.29 -6.90 12.95
N ASP A 80 -22.23 -6.33 13.54
CA ASP A 80 -21.51 -5.19 12.99
C ASP A 80 -20.51 -5.55 11.87
N LEU A 81 -20.19 -6.84 11.69
CA LEU A 81 -19.16 -7.30 10.75
C LEU A 81 -19.37 -6.82 9.31
N LEU A 82 -20.62 -6.87 8.82
CA LEU A 82 -20.93 -6.38 7.47
C LEU A 82 -20.73 -4.87 7.36
N VAL A 83 -21.12 -4.12 8.39
CA VAL A 83 -21.02 -2.67 8.44
C VAL A 83 -19.56 -2.23 8.43
N VAL A 84 -18.71 -2.83 9.27
CA VAL A 84 -17.28 -2.48 9.29
C VAL A 84 -16.54 -2.90 8.03
N ALA A 85 -16.95 -4.00 7.37
CA ALA A 85 -16.38 -4.41 6.08
C ALA A 85 -16.73 -3.41 4.97
N HIS A 86 -17.99 -3.02 4.89
CA HIS A 86 -18.49 -2.00 3.96
C HIS A 86 -17.85 -0.62 4.22
N ALA A 87 -17.70 -0.21 5.48
CA ALA A 87 -17.04 1.04 5.85
C ALA A 87 -15.57 1.07 5.40
N ALA A 88 -14.84 -0.04 5.56
CA ALA A 88 -13.44 -0.14 5.12
C ALA A 88 -13.30 -0.01 3.59
N VAL A 89 -14.20 -0.64 2.83
CA VAL A 89 -14.24 -0.51 1.36
C VAL A 89 -14.55 0.93 0.95
N GLN A 90 -15.57 1.54 1.55
CA GLN A 90 -15.96 2.90 1.22
C GLN A 90 -14.86 3.92 1.54
N ALA A 91 -14.16 3.78 2.66
CA ALA A 91 -13.07 4.69 3.02
C ALA A 91 -11.90 4.60 2.02
N ASP A 92 -11.65 3.41 1.46
CA ASP A 92 -10.67 3.21 0.39
C ASP A 92 -11.11 3.86 -0.93
N VAL A 93 -12.42 3.80 -1.24
CA VAL A 93 -13.00 4.54 -2.37
C VAL A 93 -12.89 6.05 -2.18
N GLU A 94 -13.14 6.59 -0.99
CA GLU A 94 -13.00 8.02 -0.71
C GLU A 94 -11.54 8.50 -0.83
N LEU A 95 -10.57 7.70 -0.38
CA LEU A 95 -9.15 7.98 -0.62
C LEU A 95 -8.82 7.93 -2.11
N THR A 96 -9.29 6.91 -2.83
CA THR A 96 -9.08 6.78 -4.27
C THR A 96 -9.73 7.92 -5.05
N ALA A 97 -10.92 8.37 -4.67
CA ALA A 97 -11.58 9.53 -5.26
C ALA A 97 -10.82 10.83 -4.97
N SER A 98 -10.26 10.97 -3.76
CA SER A 98 -9.36 12.07 -3.40
C SER A 98 -8.07 12.06 -4.24
N ASP A 99 -7.56 10.88 -4.58
CA ASP A 99 -6.40 10.68 -5.45
C ASP A 99 -6.73 10.87 -6.95
N SER A 100 -7.92 10.47 -7.41
CA SER A 100 -8.34 10.48 -8.83
C SER A 100 -8.76 11.86 -9.32
N ALA A 101 -8.98 12.83 -8.43
CA ALA A 101 -9.04 14.24 -8.79
C ALA A 101 -7.69 14.80 -9.32
N SER A 102 -6.63 13.97 -9.39
CA SER A 102 -5.28 14.35 -9.80
C SER A 102 -5.13 14.51 -11.33
N ASP A 103 -5.43 15.72 -11.81
CA ASP A 103 -5.12 16.35 -13.11
C ASP A 103 -3.60 16.48 -13.41
N MET A 104 -2.85 15.37 -13.30
CA MET A 104 -1.37 15.39 -13.35
C MET A 104 -0.76 14.64 -14.53
N ALA A 105 -1.46 13.65 -15.08
CA ALA A 105 -0.90 12.75 -16.09
C ALA A 105 -0.61 13.48 -17.42
N GLU A 106 -1.60 14.19 -17.95
CA GLU A 106 -1.46 14.96 -19.19
C GLU A 106 -0.47 16.12 -19.03
N PRO A 107 -0.56 16.98 -18.00
CA PRO A 107 0.44 18.04 -17.77
C PRO A 107 1.87 17.52 -17.57
N PHE A 108 2.04 16.34 -16.98
CA PHE A 108 3.34 15.69 -16.87
C PHE A 108 3.88 15.22 -18.22
N ALA A 109 3.04 14.60 -19.04
CA ALA A 109 3.42 14.14 -20.37
C ALA A 109 3.87 15.32 -21.26
N GLU A 110 3.14 16.44 -21.21
CA GLU A 110 3.52 17.67 -21.93
C GLU A 110 4.88 18.21 -21.45
N LEU A 111 5.08 18.31 -20.13
CA LEU A 111 6.34 18.80 -19.57
C LEU A 111 7.52 17.88 -19.92
N ALA A 112 7.31 16.56 -19.88
CA ALA A 112 8.35 15.59 -20.24
C ALA A 112 8.79 15.73 -21.70
N GLN A 113 7.89 16.10 -22.60
CA GLN A 113 8.22 16.39 -24.01
C GLN A 113 9.05 17.67 -24.14
N ASP A 114 8.63 18.77 -23.51
CA ASP A 114 9.41 20.02 -23.51
C ASP A 114 10.80 19.80 -22.88
N HIS A 115 10.87 19.07 -21.76
CA HIS A 115 12.12 18.73 -21.10
C HIS A 115 13.10 18.01 -22.04
N LYS A 116 12.61 16.98 -22.74
CA LYS A 116 13.43 16.20 -23.69
C LYS A 116 13.99 17.09 -24.80
N LEU A 117 13.17 18.01 -25.32
CA LEU A 117 13.58 18.93 -26.37
C LEU A 117 14.67 19.89 -25.87
N LEU A 118 14.45 20.53 -24.70
CA LEU A 118 15.44 21.40 -24.08
C LEU A 118 16.76 20.68 -23.80
N LEU A 119 16.71 19.47 -23.24
CA LEU A 119 17.90 18.68 -22.92
C LEU A 119 18.69 18.32 -24.18
N THR A 120 17.99 17.91 -25.25
CA THR A 120 18.64 17.59 -26.54
C THR A 120 19.42 18.77 -27.10
N ASP A 121 18.82 19.96 -27.07
CA ASP A 121 19.49 21.18 -27.55
C ASP A 121 20.60 21.64 -26.61
N CYS A 122 20.43 21.50 -25.29
CA CYS A 122 21.48 21.79 -24.32
C CYS A 122 22.70 20.86 -24.50
N ASP A 123 22.48 19.56 -24.73
CA ASP A 123 23.55 18.60 -25.03
C ASP A 123 24.30 19.01 -26.31
N SER A 124 23.59 19.43 -27.37
CA SER A 124 24.18 19.93 -28.61
C SER A 124 25.05 21.19 -28.38
N LEU A 125 24.56 22.12 -27.58
CA LEU A 125 25.29 23.34 -27.22
C LEU A 125 26.51 23.06 -26.34
N ALA A 126 26.43 22.12 -25.41
CA ALA A 126 27.55 21.67 -24.59
C ALA A 126 28.65 21.02 -25.45
N ASN A 127 28.27 20.16 -26.40
CA ASN A 127 29.20 19.56 -27.36
C ASN A 127 29.95 20.60 -28.20
N ARG A 128 29.31 21.74 -28.47
CA ARG A 128 29.90 22.89 -29.17
C ARG A 128 30.66 23.86 -28.25
N LYS A 129 30.82 23.51 -26.97
CA LYS A 129 31.47 24.34 -25.94
C LYS A 129 30.80 25.70 -25.74
N LEU A 130 29.50 25.78 -26.00
CA LEU A 130 28.68 26.98 -25.76
C LEU A 130 27.99 26.95 -24.41
N LEU A 131 27.84 25.75 -23.82
CA LEU A 131 27.36 25.53 -22.45
C LEU A 131 28.36 24.65 -21.69
N ASP A 132 28.39 24.79 -20.37
CA ASP A 132 29.13 23.90 -19.49
C ASP A 132 28.39 22.55 -19.37
N PRO A 133 28.97 21.42 -19.81
CA PRO A 133 28.33 20.11 -19.73
C PRO A 133 27.97 19.72 -18.29
N ALA A 134 28.76 20.13 -17.29
CA ALA A 134 28.47 19.83 -15.89
C ALA A 134 27.15 20.47 -15.41
N ARG A 135 26.82 21.65 -15.95
CA ARG A 135 25.55 22.35 -15.65
C ARG A 135 24.37 21.72 -16.38
N VAL A 136 24.58 21.19 -17.59
CA VAL A 136 23.55 20.47 -18.35
C VAL A 136 23.18 19.15 -17.65
N ASP A 137 24.16 18.45 -17.11
CA ASP A 137 23.93 17.17 -16.41
C ASP A 137 23.05 17.28 -15.17
N LEU A 138 23.03 18.44 -14.50
CA LEU A 138 22.10 18.71 -13.38
C LEU A 138 20.63 18.68 -13.83
N GLY A 139 20.36 18.95 -15.11
CA GLY A 139 19.04 18.90 -15.71
C GLY A 139 18.70 17.56 -16.35
N ARG A 140 19.51 16.51 -16.23
CA ARG A 140 19.27 15.20 -16.87
C ARG A 140 18.25 14.28 -16.15
N PRO A 141 18.14 14.26 -14.81
CA PRO A 141 17.24 13.34 -14.12
C PRO A 141 15.75 13.58 -14.44
N VAL A 142 14.96 12.53 -14.71
CA VAL A 142 13.53 12.66 -15.08
C VAL A 142 12.61 11.67 -14.37
N GLN A 143 13.06 11.00 -13.31
CA GLN A 143 12.25 10.00 -12.64
C GLN A 143 11.29 10.64 -11.62
N GLY A 144 10.00 10.73 -11.99
CA GLY A 144 8.92 11.25 -11.14
C GLY A 144 8.60 12.73 -11.35
N TYR A 145 7.42 13.17 -10.89
CA TYR A 145 6.89 14.53 -11.11
C TYR A 145 7.87 15.63 -10.65
N ARG A 146 8.30 15.58 -9.38
CA ARG A 146 9.17 16.61 -8.80
C ARG A 146 10.53 16.68 -9.48
N THR A 147 11.06 15.53 -9.88
CA THR A 147 12.33 15.43 -10.59
C THR A 147 12.25 16.09 -11.97
N VAL A 148 11.24 15.77 -12.80
CA VAL A 148 11.07 16.39 -14.12
C VAL A 148 10.86 17.91 -14.03
N ILE A 149 10.10 18.38 -13.03
CA ILE A 149 9.92 19.81 -12.77
C ILE A 149 11.27 20.47 -12.51
N ASN A 150 12.00 19.98 -11.50
CA ASN A 150 13.27 20.58 -11.09
C ASN A 150 14.28 20.56 -12.22
N SER A 151 14.42 19.43 -12.91
CA SER A 151 15.36 19.28 -14.02
C SER A 151 15.02 20.21 -15.19
N THR A 152 13.74 20.38 -15.52
CA THR A 152 13.31 21.37 -16.52
C THR A 152 13.66 22.80 -16.10
N LEU A 153 13.40 23.17 -14.84
CA LEU A 153 13.70 24.51 -14.34
C LEU A 153 15.21 24.80 -14.31
N VAL A 154 16.05 23.78 -14.05
CA VAL A 154 17.51 23.89 -14.16
C VAL A 154 17.94 24.23 -15.60
N LEU A 155 17.39 23.52 -16.59
CA LEU A 155 17.70 23.79 -18.00
C LEU A 155 17.19 25.17 -18.45
N VAL A 156 15.98 25.56 -18.03
CA VAL A 156 15.42 26.90 -18.28
C VAL A 156 16.33 27.98 -17.70
N ALA A 157 16.76 27.85 -16.45
CA ALA A 157 17.64 28.82 -15.81
C ALA A 157 18.99 28.95 -16.55
N LEU A 158 19.59 27.83 -16.93
CA LEU A 158 20.84 27.79 -17.70
C LEU A 158 20.70 28.50 -19.06
N LEU A 159 19.62 28.21 -19.79
CA LEU A 159 19.34 28.81 -21.10
C LEU A 159 19.09 30.32 -21.00
N ARG A 160 18.36 30.78 -19.97
CA ARG A 160 18.10 32.20 -19.74
C ARG A 160 19.38 32.97 -19.41
N GLU A 161 20.22 32.43 -18.52
CA GLU A 161 21.49 33.04 -18.15
C GLU A 161 22.43 33.20 -19.36
N SER A 162 22.41 32.21 -20.26
CA SER A 162 23.28 32.16 -21.44
C SER A 162 22.63 32.74 -22.71
N TRP A 163 21.40 33.28 -22.65
CA TRP A 163 20.60 33.55 -23.83
C TRP A 163 21.25 34.53 -24.82
N ALA A 164 21.91 35.56 -24.29
CA ALA A 164 22.56 36.60 -25.10
C ALA A 164 23.62 36.02 -26.06
N THR A 165 24.27 34.91 -25.70
CA THR A 165 25.32 34.26 -26.52
C THR A 165 24.77 33.11 -27.37
N LEU A 166 23.62 32.55 -26.98
CA LEU A 166 23.01 31.37 -27.61
C LEU A 166 21.99 31.69 -28.70
N ARG A 167 21.27 32.83 -28.61
CA ARG A 167 20.09 33.13 -29.44
C ARG A 167 20.25 32.95 -30.96
N SER A 168 21.47 33.08 -31.49
CA SER A 168 21.76 32.92 -32.92
C SER A 168 22.43 31.58 -33.29
N LYS A 169 22.51 30.64 -32.33
CA LYS A 169 23.26 29.38 -32.43
C LYS A 169 22.43 28.15 -32.08
N THR A 170 21.16 28.34 -31.72
CA THR A 170 20.20 27.30 -31.33
C THR A 170 18.88 27.50 -32.08
N PRO A 171 18.15 26.42 -32.42
CA PRO A 171 16.78 26.52 -32.92
C PRO A 171 15.76 26.87 -31.82
N LEU A 172 16.13 26.75 -30.54
CA LEU A 172 15.27 27.15 -29.43
C LEU A 172 14.86 28.62 -29.55
N THR A 173 13.62 28.90 -29.18
CA THR A 173 13.08 30.26 -29.08
C THR A 173 12.87 30.66 -27.61
N VAL A 174 12.68 31.96 -27.36
CA VAL A 174 12.30 32.42 -26.00
C VAL A 174 10.95 31.83 -25.61
N GLU A 175 10.06 31.69 -26.59
CA GLU A 175 8.73 31.13 -26.44
C GLU A 175 8.76 29.66 -26.01
N ASP A 176 9.74 28.88 -26.46
CA ASP A 176 9.95 27.50 -26.01
C ASP A 176 10.38 27.44 -24.53
N ILE A 177 11.33 28.30 -24.15
CA ILE A 177 11.82 28.40 -22.77
C ILE A 177 10.69 28.83 -21.84
N ASP A 178 9.96 29.88 -22.23
CA ASP A 178 8.79 30.40 -21.52
C ASP A 178 7.67 29.35 -21.38
N ARG A 179 7.41 28.56 -22.43
CA ARG A 179 6.41 27.49 -22.41
C ARG A 179 6.80 26.39 -21.41
N ALA A 180 8.05 25.94 -21.45
CA ALA A 180 8.55 24.92 -20.54
C ALA A 180 8.49 25.41 -19.08
N GLU A 181 8.88 26.66 -18.82
CA GLU A 181 8.80 27.26 -17.48
C GLU A 181 7.37 27.36 -16.95
N ARG A 182 6.43 27.84 -17.78
CA ARG A 182 5.00 27.91 -17.41
C ARG A 182 4.44 26.52 -17.10
N ARG A 183 4.74 25.51 -17.91
CA ARG A 183 4.28 24.13 -17.68
C ARG A 183 4.91 23.51 -16.43
N ALA A 184 6.21 23.71 -16.22
CA ALA A 184 6.90 23.24 -15.03
C ALA A 184 6.31 23.85 -13.75
N THR A 185 6.08 25.16 -13.77
CA THR A 185 5.51 25.91 -12.63
C THR A 185 4.05 25.53 -12.39
N GLY A 186 3.26 25.36 -13.45
CA GLY A 186 1.88 24.88 -13.36
C GLY A 186 1.78 23.46 -12.77
N LEU A 187 2.64 22.53 -13.22
CA LEU A 187 2.70 21.18 -12.65
C LEU A 187 3.17 21.21 -11.18
N LEU A 188 4.11 22.10 -10.83
CA LEU A 188 4.55 22.31 -9.45
C LEU A 188 3.42 22.81 -8.56
N HIS A 189 2.62 23.78 -9.01
CA HIS A 189 1.46 24.25 -8.26
C HIS A 189 0.44 23.15 -8.02
N ARG A 190 0.14 22.32 -9.04
CA ARG A 190 -0.76 21.18 -8.89
C ARG A 190 -0.19 20.10 -7.96
N LEU A 191 1.11 19.81 -8.07
CA LEU A 191 1.81 18.88 -7.19
C LEU A 191 1.76 19.35 -5.73
N ASN A 192 2.05 20.64 -5.50
CA ASN A 192 1.99 21.25 -4.18
C ASN A 192 0.55 21.29 -3.65
N ALA A 193 -0.45 21.63 -4.48
CA ALA A 193 -1.86 21.60 -4.08
C ALA A 193 -2.33 20.18 -3.74
N ARG A 194 -1.77 19.15 -4.39
CA ARG A 194 -2.01 17.74 -4.04
C ARG A 194 -1.35 17.37 -2.71
N GLU A 195 -0.12 17.80 -2.49
CA GLU A 195 0.61 17.55 -1.23
C GLU A 195 -0.01 18.33 -0.06
N GLN A 196 -0.51 19.54 -0.31
CA GLN A 196 -1.22 20.41 0.63
C GLN A 196 -2.72 20.12 0.72
N GLY A 197 -3.25 19.29 -0.17
CA GLY A 197 -4.66 18.92 -0.28
C GLY A 197 -5.12 18.29 1.02
N SER A 198 -5.67 19.13 1.90
CA SER A 198 -6.05 18.85 3.27
C SER A 198 -7.12 17.77 3.42
N THR A 199 -7.68 17.25 2.33
CA THR A 199 -8.66 16.16 2.29
C THR A 199 -7.99 14.79 2.16
N ARG A 200 -6.79 14.70 1.59
CA ARG A 200 -6.07 13.41 1.43
C ARG A 200 -5.61 12.86 2.76
N LEU A 201 -5.05 13.71 3.63
CA LEU A 201 -4.59 13.30 4.96
C LEU A 201 -5.76 12.78 5.82
N PRO A 202 -6.90 13.49 5.93
CA PRO A 202 -8.11 12.96 6.55
C PRO A 202 -8.68 11.71 5.89
N ALA A 203 -8.69 11.61 4.55
CA ALA A 203 -9.18 10.42 3.86
C ALA A 203 -8.27 9.20 4.10
N ALA A 204 -6.95 9.39 4.10
CA ALA A 204 -5.98 8.35 4.41
C ALA A 204 -6.04 7.91 5.88
N ASP A 205 -6.23 8.87 6.80
CA ASP A 205 -6.46 8.60 8.22
C ASP A 205 -7.77 7.83 8.43
N MET A 206 -8.87 8.28 7.81
CA MET A 206 -10.17 7.61 7.83
C MET A 206 -10.08 6.18 7.31
N ARG A 207 -9.40 5.96 6.18
CA ARG A 207 -9.14 4.63 5.61
C ARG A 207 -8.36 3.74 6.57
N SER A 208 -7.31 4.27 7.19
CA SER A 208 -6.50 3.53 8.15
C SER A 208 -7.32 3.11 9.38
N ARG A 209 -8.15 4.02 9.90
CA ARG A 209 -9.05 3.75 11.03
C ARG A 209 -10.13 2.74 10.69
N ALA A 210 -10.78 2.87 9.54
CA ALA A 210 -11.82 1.95 9.09
C ALA A 210 -11.28 0.52 8.91
N LEU A 211 -10.08 0.39 8.32
CA LEU A 211 -9.41 -0.90 8.18
C LEU A 211 -8.99 -1.48 9.54
N GLY A 212 -8.47 -0.65 10.44
CA GLY A 212 -8.13 -1.06 11.81
C GLY A 212 -9.34 -1.57 12.58
N LEU A 213 -10.49 -0.88 12.46
CA LEU A 213 -11.75 -1.29 13.07
C LEU A 213 -12.21 -2.63 12.50
N LEU A 214 -12.17 -2.84 11.18
CA LEU A 214 -12.48 -4.12 10.54
C LEU A 214 -11.62 -5.26 11.11
N VAL A 215 -10.29 -5.05 11.20
CA VAL A 215 -9.36 -6.05 11.74
C VAL A 215 -9.67 -6.37 13.20
N LYS A 216 -9.95 -5.34 14.02
CA LYS A 216 -10.31 -5.51 15.43
C LYS A 216 -11.60 -6.31 15.59
N THR A 217 -12.69 -5.86 14.98
CA THR A 217 -14.02 -6.47 15.10
C THR A 217 -14.03 -7.91 14.57
N TYR A 218 -13.38 -8.16 13.43
CA TYR A 218 -13.27 -9.52 12.89
C TYR A 218 -12.38 -10.42 13.77
N GLY A 219 -11.31 -9.88 14.35
CA GLY A 219 -10.48 -10.59 15.32
C GLY A 219 -11.23 -10.96 16.61
N GLU A 220 -12.13 -10.10 17.08
CA GLU A 220 -13.05 -10.40 18.20
C GLU A 220 -14.04 -11.50 17.83
N ALA A 221 -14.71 -11.39 16.68
CA ALA A 221 -15.62 -12.42 16.19
C ALA A 221 -14.93 -13.79 16.02
N ARG A 222 -13.71 -13.82 15.48
CA ARG A 222 -12.91 -15.06 15.36
C ARG A 222 -12.58 -15.66 16.72
N ARG A 223 -12.21 -14.85 17.72
CA ARG A 223 -11.93 -15.33 19.09
C ARG A 223 -13.18 -15.92 19.74
N MET A 224 -14.33 -15.26 19.61
CA MET A 224 -15.61 -15.76 20.12
C MET A 224 -15.99 -17.08 19.45
N LEU A 225 -15.89 -17.15 18.12
CA LEU A 225 -16.15 -18.38 17.38
C LEU A 225 -15.22 -19.52 17.79
N THR A 226 -13.91 -19.24 17.94
CA THR A 226 -12.92 -20.22 18.38
C THR A 226 -13.22 -20.75 19.77
N TYR A 227 -13.69 -19.89 20.69
CA TYR A 227 -14.09 -20.30 22.03
C TYR A 227 -15.31 -21.23 22.01
N VAL A 228 -16.35 -20.87 21.26
CA VAL A 228 -17.58 -21.67 21.15
C VAL A 228 -17.32 -22.99 20.43
N ARG A 229 -16.37 -23.01 19.49
CA ARG A 229 -15.98 -24.19 18.71
C ARG A 229 -14.64 -24.79 19.13
N TRP A 230 -14.31 -24.67 20.41
CA TRP A 230 -12.98 -25.05 20.91
C TRP A 230 -12.67 -26.53 20.66
N TRP A 231 -13.67 -27.41 20.76
CA TRP A 231 -13.48 -28.85 20.65
C TRP A 231 -13.54 -29.37 19.20
N GLU A 232 -14.17 -28.63 18.30
CA GLU A 232 -14.34 -29.03 16.90
C GLU A 232 -13.12 -28.72 16.03
N GLY A 233 -12.31 -27.73 16.42
CA GLY A 233 -11.05 -27.41 15.72
C GLY A 233 -11.22 -26.86 14.30
N ASP A 234 -12.43 -26.45 13.92
CA ASP A 234 -12.78 -26.02 12.56
C ASP A 234 -13.00 -24.50 12.42
N ALA A 235 -12.71 -23.72 13.49
CA ALA A 235 -12.95 -22.28 13.54
C ALA A 235 -12.26 -21.51 12.39
N ASP A 236 -11.05 -21.91 11.98
CA ASP A 236 -10.34 -21.25 10.87
C ASP A 236 -10.94 -21.56 9.49
N SER A 237 -11.60 -22.71 9.33
CA SER A 237 -12.34 -23.04 8.10
C SER A 237 -13.61 -22.19 7.95
N ILE A 238 -14.21 -21.80 9.08
CA ILE A 238 -15.41 -20.97 9.15
C ILE A 238 -15.05 -19.50 8.97
N ALA A 239 -14.07 -19.03 9.75
CA ALA A 239 -13.59 -17.65 9.77
C ALA A 239 -12.05 -17.63 9.62
N PRO A 240 -11.54 -17.69 8.37
CA PRO A 240 -10.11 -17.70 8.10
C PRO A 240 -9.44 -16.39 8.50
N SER A 241 -8.12 -16.42 8.70
CA SER A 241 -7.36 -15.20 8.99
C SER A 241 -7.43 -14.19 7.81
N LEU A 242 -7.38 -12.89 8.10
CA LEU A 242 -7.32 -11.85 7.07
C LEU A 242 -6.00 -11.87 6.26
N TRP A 243 -5.01 -12.64 6.70
CA TRP A 243 -3.69 -12.75 6.07
C TRP A 243 -3.47 -14.05 5.28
N SER A 244 -4.39 -15.03 5.36
CA SER A 244 -4.21 -16.35 4.73
C SER A 244 -4.26 -16.32 3.20
N GLY A 245 -4.74 -15.22 2.60
CA GLY A 245 -4.80 -15.02 1.14
C GLY A 245 -3.50 -14.50 0.50
N ARG A 246 -2.48 -14.15 1.29
CA ARG A 246 -1.17 -13.71 0.76
C ARG A 246 -0.36 -14.92 0.29
N ARG A 247 -0.79 -15.55 -0.81
CA ARG A 247 0.00 -16.57 -1.50
C ARG A 247 1.37 -15.98 -1.84
N ARG A 248 2.41 -16.50 -1.18
CA ARG A 248 3.73 -16.66 -1.81
C ARG A 248 3.47 -17.39 -3.13
N SER A 249 3.71 -16.73 -4.26
CA SER A 249 3.94 -17.45 -5.51
C SER A 249 5.25 -18.21 -5.36
N SER A 250 5.21 -19.37 -4.71
CA SER A 250 6.19 -20.42 -4.94
C SER A 250 5.61 -21.28 -6.06
N SER A 251 6.22 -21.11 -7.22
CA SER A 251 6.14 -21.95 -8.43
C SER A 251 5.67 -23.38 -8.16
N GLY A 252 4.69 -23.81 -8.95
CA GLY A 252 4.13 -25.15 -8.88
C GLY A 252 5.13 -26.27 -9.15
N ARG A 253 4.83 -27.40 -8.54
CA ARG A 253 5.01 -28.74 -9.12
C ARG A 253 4.00 -29.69 -8.47
N GLY A 254 2.88 -29.93 -9.14
CA GLY A 254 2.36 -31.29 -9.24
C GLY A 254 3.24 -32.02 -10.27
N THR A 255 3.44 -33.33 -10.26
CA THR A 255 2.51 -34.41 -9.91
C THR A 255 3.26 -35.68 -9.43
N ASP A 256 2.46 -36.63 -8.94
CA ASP A 256 2.60 -38.10 -8.97
C ASP A 256 3.48 -38.86 -7.96
N THR A 257 2.83 -39.87 -7.37
CA THR A 257 3.35 -40.98 -6.52
C THR A 257 3.35 -42.27 -7.37
N PRO A 258 4.00 -43.40 -7.00
CA PRO A 258 5.40 -43.70 -6.60
C PRO A 258 6.05 -44.74 -7.59
N PRO A 259 7.25 -45.31 -7.30
CA PRO A 259 7.24 -46.63 -6.67
C PRO A 259 8.36 -46.89 -5.64
N ALA A 260 8.20 -48.01 -4.94
CA ALA A 260 8.96 -48.54 -3.83
C ALA A 260 10.45 -48.80 -4.09
N GLY A 261 11.24 -48.79 -3.01
CA GLY A 261 12.63 -49.24 -2.99
C GLY A 261 13.29 -49.04 -1.61
N GLU A 262 13.15 -50.07 -0.77
CA GLU A 262 14.10 -50.63 0.20
C GLU A 262 14.79 -49.78 1.31
N ASP A 263 14.66 -50.36 2.50
CA ASP A 263 15.35 -50.17 3.78
C ASP A 263 16.79 -49.64 3.73
N THR A 264 17.08 -48.65 4.59
CA THR A 264 18.28 -48.71 5.45
C THR A 264 18.11 -47.90 6.75
N GLN A 265 18.64 -48.50 7.82
CA GLN A 265 18.62 -48.16 9.24
C GLN A 265 19.09 -46.74 9.66
N PRO A 266 18.77 -46.33 10.91
CA PRO A 266 19.03 -44.99 11.45
C PRO A 266 20.48 -44.81 11.96
N ALA A 267 21.08 -43.65 11.67
CA ALA A 267 22.34 -43.22 12.25
C ALA A 267 22.12 -42.38 13.54
N THR A 268 22.94 -42.70 14.54
CA THR A 268 23.07 -42.22 15.92
C THR A 268 23.25 -40.69 16.12
N PRO A 269 23.03 -40.17 17.34
CA PRO A 269 22.97 -38.74 17.65
C PRO A 269 24.35 -38.08 17.79
N VAL A 270 24.46 -36.82 17.36
CA VAL A 270 25.64 -35.97 17.50
C VAL A 270 25.60 -35.21 18.83
N VAL A 271 26.71 -35.25 19.58
CA VAL A 271 26.95 -34.58 20.88
C VAL A 271 27.47 -33.15 20.66
N PRO A 272 27.17 -32.15 21.54
CA PRO A 272 27.45 -30.74 21.27
C PRO A 272 28.89 -30.27 21.54
N VAL A 273 29.20 -29.13 20.89
CA VAL A 273 30.48 -28.41 20.75
C VAL A 273 30.93 -27.65 22.01
N VAL A 274 32.25 -27.55 22.23
CA VAL A 274 32.88 -26.55 23.12
C VAL A 274 33.81 -25.63 22.30
N PRO A 275 33.73 -24.29 22.42
CA PRO A 275 34.61 -23.37 21.69
C PRO A 275 35.94 -23.09 22.43
N ILE A 276 37.01 -22.93 21.65
CA ILE A 276 38.37 -22.55 22.07
C ILE A 276 38.50 -21.01 22.02
N PRO A 277 39.13 -20.34 23.01
CA PRO A 277 39.36 -18.90 22.97
C PRO A 277 40.58 -18.51 22.11
N THR A 278 40.40 -17.46 21.32
CA THR A 278 41.39 -16.85 20.40
C THR A 278 42.38 -15.94 21.15
N PRO A 279 43.71 -16.05 20.93
CA PRO A 279 44.68 -15.06 21.39
C PRO A 279 44.69 -13.80 20.51
N GLY A 280 44.65 -12.61 21.12
CA GLY A 280 44.67 -11.31 20.44
C GLY A 280 46.07 -10.90 19.92
N PRO A 281 46.16 -9.94 18.98
CA PRO A 281 47.42 -9.53 18.38
C PRO A 281 48.14 -8.43 19.17
N ILE A 282 49.46 -8.55 19.16
CA ILE A 282 50.48 -7.69 19.76
C ILE A 282 50.59 -6.37 18.97
N GLY A 283 50.70 -5.24 19.68
CA GLY A 283 50.98 -3.93 19.09
C GLY A 283 52.03 -3.19 19.93
N ASP A 284 53.14 -2.86 19.26
CA ASP A 284 54.33 -2.16 19.74
C ASP A 284 54.06 -0.79 20.38
N GLY A 285 54.80 -0.49 21.45
CA GLY A 285 55.00 0.87 21.97
C GLY A 285 56.46 1.30 21.81
N PRO A 286 56.75 2.56 21.42
CA PRO A 286 58.11 3.10 21.44
C PRO A 286 58.39 3.98 22.68
N PHE A 287 59.60 3.79 23.23
CA PHE A 287 60.47 4.72 23.98
C PHE A 287 59.96 5.48 25.22
N THR A 288 60.62 5.24 26.36
CA THR A 288 61.24 6.29 27.20
C THR A 288 62.30 5.69 28.15
N GLU A 289 63.47 6.33 28.15
CA GLU A 289 64.71 6.18 28.96
C GLU A 289 65.59 4.91 28.80
#